data_AF-A0A3B9BPW6-F1
#
_entry.id   AF-A0A3B9BPW6-F1
#
_cell.length_a   1.000
_cell.length_b   1.000
_cell.length_c   1.000
_cell.angle_alpha   90.00
_cell.angle_beta   90.00
_cell.angle_gamma   90.00
#
_symmetry.space_group_name_H-M   'P 1'
#
loop_
_entity.id
_entity.type
_entity.pdbx_description
1 polymer ?
#
loop_
_entity_poly.entity_id
_entity_poly.type
_entity_poly.pdbx_seq_one_letter_code
_entity_poly.pdbx_strand_id
1 'polypeptide(L)'
;FVLWGAPSSPYEGYATINPLGQLVGAFIMFGLLGFLPGYVVAKIQAARGTLRIPVEVELQGLDMGSQKAYEAAIAEINRASHDHIKA
;
A
#
# COMPACT_ATOMS: atom_id res chain seq x y z
N PHE A 1 -23.00 12.14 -0.18
CA PHE A 1 -24.39 12.64 -0.25
C PHE A 1 -25.31 11.44 -0.34
N VAL A 2 -26.53 11.51 0.21
CA VAL A 2 -27.51 10.41 0.18
C VAL A 2 -28.56 10.72 -0.86
N LEU A 3 -28.71 9.86 -1.86
CA LEU A 3 -29.62 10.06 -3.00
C LEU A 3 -31.10 9.70 -2.72
N TRP A 4 -31.57 9.91 -1.49
CA TRP A 4 -32.96 9.55 -1.12
C TRP A 4 -33.95 10.40 -1.91
N GLY A 5 -34.96 9.74 -2.49
CA GLY A 5 -35.99 10.40 -3.28
C GLY A 5 -35.59 10.71 -4.73
N ALA A 6 -34.32 10.50 -5.12
CA ALA A 6 -33.92 10.52 -6.53
C ALA A 6 -34.39 9.23 -7.24
N PRO A 7 -34.86 9.33 -8.49
CA PRO A 7 -35.23 8.15 -9.27
C PRO A 7 -33.97 7.30 -9.57
N SER A 8 -34.06 5.99 -9.40
CA SER A 8 -32.98 5.04 -9.75
C SER A 8 -32.87 4.78 -11.24
N SER A 9 -33.95 5.03 -11.99
CA SER A 9 -34.04 4.85 -13.43
C SER A 9 -35.06 5.85 -14.00
N PRO A 10 -34.91 6.29 -15.26
CA PRO A 10 -35.94 7.06 -15.96
C PRO A 10 -37.25 6.29 -16.19
N TYR A 11 -37.22 4.97 -16.06
CA TYR A 11 -38.36 4.09 -16.31
C TYR A 11 -39.06 3.68 -15.00
N GLU A 12 -40.37 3.46 -15.08
CA GLU A 12 -41.19 3.02 -13.96
C GLU A 12 -40.93 1.54 -13.60
N GLY A 13 -41.16 1.16 -12.34
CA GLY A 13 -41.00 -0.22 -11.85
C GLY A 13 -39.61 -0.57 -11.31
N TYR A 14 -38.65 0.35 -11.34
CA TYR A 14 -37.32 0.15 -10.75
C TYR A 14 -37.32 0.45 -9.23
N ALA A 15 -36.43 -0.23 -8.49
CA ALA A 15 -36.32 -0.10 -7.05
C ALA A 15 -36.01 1.34 -6.62
N THR A 16 -36.72 1.87 -5.63
CA THR A 16 -36.53 3.23 -5.15
C THR A 16 -35.21 3.38 -4.39
N ILE A 17 -34.51 4.49 -4.60
CA ILE A 17 -33.24 4.76 -3.90
C ILE A 17 -33.53 5.09 -2.44
N ASN A 18 -32.82 4.40 -1.53
CA ASN A 18 -32.85 4.76 -0.13
C ASN A 18 -31.54 4.66 0.66
N PRO A 19 -31.34 5.40 1.80
CA PRO A 19 -30.14 5.34 2.61
C PRO A 19 -29.85 3.95 3.13
N LEU A 20 -30.88 3.15 3.45
CA LEU A 20 -30.66 1.77 3.90
C LEU A 20 -30.04 0.93 2.77
N GLY A 21 -30.59 1.00 1.56
CA GLY A 21 -30.07 0.32 0.38
C GLY A 21 -28.69 0.83 -0.03
N GLN A 22 -28.44 2.14 0.07
CA GLN A 22 -27.12 2.73 -0.16
C GLN A 22 -26.10 2.28 0.90
N LEU A 23 -26.51 2.20 2.17
CA LEU A 23 -25.66 1.72 3.26
C LEU A 23 -25.29 0.24 3.07
N VAL A 24 -26.29 -0.61 2.78
CA VAL A 24 -26.07 -2.03 2.48
C VAL A 24 -25.19 -2.19 1.24
N GLY A 25 -25.44 -1.43 0.17
CA GLY A 25 -24.60 -1.40 -1.02
C GLY A 25 -23.15 -1.01 -0.70
N ALA A 26 -22.95 -0.01 0.15
CA ALA A 26 -21.62 0.39 0.61
C ALA A 26 -20.93 -0.73 1.40
N PHE A 27 -21.63 -1.42 2.30
CA PHE A 27 -21.07 -2.57 3.02
C PHE A 27 -20.67 -3.71 2.10
N ILE A 28 -21.47 -4.02 1.07
CA ILE A 28 -21.13 -5.04 0.09
C ILE A 28 -19.89 -4.63 -0.71
N MET A 29 -19.86 -3.40 -1.22
CA MET A 29 -18.77 -2.95 -2.09
C MET A 29 -17.46 -2.75 -1.33
N PHE A 30 -17.47 -2.06 -0.19
CA PHE A 30 -16.26 -1.78 0.58
C PHE A 30 -15.88 -2.92 1.52
N GLY A 31 -16.85 -3.54 2.19
CA GLY A 31 -16.59 -4.59 3.16
C GLY A 31 -16.37 -5.95 2.51
N LEU A 32 -17.35 -6.43 1.75
CA LEU A 32 -17.30 -7.80 1.20
C LEU A 32 -16.48 -7.92 -0.07
N LEU A 33 -16.59 -6.98 -1.00
CA LEU A 33 -15.88 -7.07 -2.30
C LEU A 33 -14.54 -6.33 -2.29
N GLY A 34 -14.41 -5.25 -1.52
CA GLY A 34 -13.15 -4.51 -1.38
C GLY A 34 -12.22 -5.12 -0.32
N PHE A 35 -12.65 -5.07 0.93
CA PHE A 35 -11.80 -5.37 2.08
C PHE A 35 -11.59 -6.87 2.30
N LEU A 36 -12.67 -7.67 2.29
CA LEU A 36 -12.59 -9.09 2.61
C LEU A 36 -11.61 -9.88 1.72
N PRO A 37 -11.61 -9.76 0.38
CA PRO A 37 -10.64 -10.50 -0.44
C PRO A 37 -9.20 -10.04 -0.19
N GLY A 38 -8.97 -8.74 -0.03
CA GLY A 38 -7.64 -8.21 0.33
C GLY A 38 -7.17 -8.75 1.69
N TYR A 39 -8.05 -8.78 2.68
CA TYR A 39 -7.78 -9.34 4.00
C TYR A 39 -7.45 -10.84 3.93
N VAL A 40 -8.20 -11.61 3.15
CA VAL A 40 -7.96 -13.05 2.97
C VAL A 40 -6.57 -13.29 2.37
N VAL A 41 -6.22 -12.58 1.30
CA VAL A 41 -4.89 -12.69 0.65
C VAL A 41 -3.78 -12.26 1.60
N ALA A 42 -3.94 -11.15 2.32
CA ALA A 42 -2.98 -10.69 3.32
C ALA A 42 -2.81 -11.73 4.45
N LYS A 43 -3.89 -12.37 4.89
CA LYS A 43 -3.84 -13.40 5.93
C LYS A 43 -3.10 -14.65 5.48
N ILE A 44 -3.29 -15.08 4.23
CA ILE A 44 -2.54 -16.19 3.63
C ILE A 44 -1.04 -15.86 3.61
N GLN A 45 -0.66 -14.67 3.16
CA GLN A 45 0.73 -14.25 3.15
C GLN A 45 1.31 -14.10 4.57
N ALA A 46 0.52 -13.64 5.54
CA ALA A 46 0.92 -13.60 6.94
C ALA A 46 1.22 -14.99 7.50
N ALA A 47 0.39 -15.99 7.15
CA ALA A 47 0.62 -17.38 7.53
C ALA A 47 1.90 -17.97 6.92
N ARG A 48 2.34 -17.45 5.76
CA ARG A 48 3.61 -17.80 5.12
C ARG A 48 4.80 -16.99 5.66
N GLY A 49 4.58 -16.07 6.61
CA GLY A 49 5.64 -15.25 7.21
C GLY A 49 6.21 -14.16 6.30
N THR A 50 5.58 -13.88 5.15
CA THR A 50 6.13 -12.95 4.14
C THR A 50 5.70 -11.50 4.32
N LEU A 51 4.79 -11.21 5.24
CA LEU A 51 4.24 -9.86 5.41
C LEU A 51 5.15 -8.89 6.18
N ARG A 52 6.05 -9.42 7.00
CA ARG A 52 6.91 -8.61 7.87
C ARG A 52 8.36 -9.01 7.71
N ILE A 53 9.22 -8.01 7.60
CA ILE A 53 10.67 -8.19 7.59
C ILE A 53 11.18 -8.44 9.02
N PRO A 54 12.31 -9.14 9.20
CA PRO A 54 12.92 -9.34 10.51
C PRO A 54 13.26 -8.00 11.17
N VAL A 55 13.17 -7.93 12.51
CA VAL A 55 13.36 -6.69 13.29
C VAL A 55 14.74 -6.10 13.05
N GLU A 56 15.75 -6.94 12.89
CA GLU A 56 17.12 -6.51 12.63
C GLU A 56 17.23 -5.76 11.29
N VAL A 57 16.48 -6.20 10.27
CA VAL A 57 16.42 -5.55 8.95
C VAL A 57 15.52 -4.31 9.00
N GLU A 58 14.44 -4.35 9.79
CA GLU A 58 13.54 -3.20 10.00
C GLU A 58 14.28 -2.03 10.65
N LEU A 59 15.14 -2.30 11.63
CA LEU A 59 15.97 -1.29 12.32
C LEU A 59 17.13 -0.79 11.47
N GLN A 60 17.76 -1.68 10.70
CA GLN A 60 18.86 -1.29 9.80
C GLN A 60 18.35 -0.47 8.61
N GLY A 61 17.13 -0.71 8.15
CA GLY A 61 16.55 -0.07 6.98
C GLY A 61 16.74 -0.93 5.72
N LEU A 62 15.73 -0.91 4.85
CA LEU A 62 15.69 -1.75 3.65
C LEU A 62 16.79 -1.41 2.63
N ASP A 63 17.28 -0.17 2.67
CA ASP A 63 18.23 0.39 1.69
C ASP A 63 19.71 0.26 2.09
N MET A 64 20.02 -0.50 3.13
CA MET A 64 21.41 -0.62 3.63
C MET A 64 22.39 -1.22 2.61
N GLY A 65 21.90 -2.05 1.69
CA GLY A 65 22.72 -2.59 0.61
C GLY A 65 23.15 -1.53 -0.40
N SER A 66 22.22 -0.67 -0.82
CA SER A 66 22.48 0.40 -1.80
C SER A 66 23.28 1.55 -1.19
N GLN A 67 23.02 1.89 0.09
CA GLN A 67 23.74 2.93 0.81
C GLN A 67 25.23 2.59 1.00
N LYS A 68 25.57 1.36 1.39
CA LYS A 68 26.98 0.96 1.57
C LYS A 68 27.78 1.03 0.27
N ALA A 69 27.18 0.63 -0.86
CA ALA A 69 27.84 0.71 -2.16
C ALA A 69 28.07 2.17 -2.58
N TYR A 70 27.10 3.04 -2.34
CA TYR A 70 27.21 4.48 -2.60
C TYR A 70 28.29 5.15 -1.73
N GLU A 71 28.31 4.85 -0.43
CA GLU A 71 29.33 5.36 0.50
C GLU A 71 30.74 4.90 0.12
N ALA A 72 30.91 3.63 -0.27
CA ALA A 72 32.19 3.09 -0.73
C ALA A 72 32.69 3.83 -1.98
N ALA A 73 31.81 4.11 -2.94
CA ALA A 73 32.15 4.86 -4.15
C ALA A 73 32.57 6.31 -3.84
N ILE A 74 31.86 6.99 -2.93
CA ILE A 74 32.25 8.33 -2.46
C ILE A 74 33.61 8.31 -1.78
N ALA A 75 33.85 7.32 -0.90
CA ALA A 75 35.11 7.20 -0.18
C ALA A 75 36.30 6.96 -1.14
N GLU A 76 36.08 6.19 -2.21
CA GLU A 76 37.08 5.98 -3.27
C GLU A 76 37.40 7.29 -4.01
N ILE A 77 36.38 8.03 -4.47
CA ILE A 77 36.56 9.31 -5.17
C ILE A 77 37.27 10.32 -4.27
N ASN A 78 36.88 10.41 -3.01
CA ASN A 78 37.49 11.33 -2.05
C ASN A 78 38.96 10.99 -1.79
N ARG A 79 39.30 9.69 -1.68
CA ARG A 79 40.69 9.24 -1.51
C ARG A 79 41.54 9.56 -2.73
N ALA A 80 41.05 9.22 -3.93
CA ALA A 80 41.73 9.53 -5.18
C ALA A 80 41.96 11.04 -5.34
N SER A 81 40.96 11.85 -4.98
CA SER A 81 41.06 13.32 -5.00
C SER A 81 42.10 13.83 -3.99
N HIS A 82 42.17 13.24 -2.79
CA HIS A 82 43.15 13.60 -1.76
C HIS A 82 44.58 13.28 -2.16
N ASP A 83 44.80 12.13 -2.79
CA ASP A 83 46.12 11.70 -3.26
C ASP A 83 46.61 12.56 -4.43
N HIS A 84 45.69 12.98 -5.31
CA HIS A 84 46.00 13.90 -6.40
C HIS A 84 46.43 15.29 -5.93
N ILE A 85 45.84 15.81 -4.85
CA ILE A 85 46.19 17.12 -4.27
C ILE A 85 47.56 17.10 -3.56
N LYS A 86 48.00 15.93 -3.09
CA LYS A 86 49.28 15.78 -2.35
C LYS A 86 50.49 15.48 -3.24
N ALA A 87 50.27 15.14 -4.52
CA ALA A 87 51.31 14.91 -5.52
C ALA A 87 51.76 16.24 -6.16
#